data_AF-A0A0B2WMR2-F1
#
_entry.id   AF-A0A0B2WMR2-F1
#
_cell.length_a   1.000
_cell.length_b   1.000
_cell.length_c   1.000
_cell.angle_alpha   90.00
_cell.angle_beta   90.00
_cell.angle_gamma   90.00
#
_symmetry.space_group_name_H-M   'P 1'
#
loop_
_entity.id
_entity.type
_entity.pdbx_description
1 polymer ?
#
loop_
_entity_poly.entity_id
_entity_poly.type
_entity_poly.pdbx_seq_one_letter_code
_entity_poly.pdbx_strand_id
1 'polypeptide(L)'
;MIARVTFTSKNSDDATHLTSHAEAYLSGWSADGGINADTQRSVYHLNDHANVEARLFFQGHLGAFMTERQKPPKKIPAGSAEEILNRINSWADKFEKTACLHTYQYAPYLDRYETVPGFRDLPDSPQPPNYAGAIAWSLEVLTMMVKITEQKDFVQKLPSISEADQEKNRVGVYDVEERVRTWAEYVAANPTTAKKTAQDLLQKLRVHFKKYADLLRENGIFNKFSVTEKHKMVKGLTVKYGERPRDAVTELLDDSDDTNHDFYGPSVYLVPEYTYDLEEACTSFTAIVDDNEHEGLQNLSEGTMARYRYFKCEKAPNKEKIRHVMLFRGQIGEEQQNGLMLFGFNGWTGDINDGRFLATGRDELRLMWAYDELEIY
;
A
#
# COMPACT_ATOMS: atom_id res chain seq x y z
N MET A 1 -3.96 -20.68 12.75
CA MET A 1 -4.00 -22.16 12.82
C MET A 1 -5.30 -22.57 13.47
N ILE A 2 -5.96 -23.63 12.99
CA ILE A 2 -7.11 -24.25 13.67
C ILE A 2 -6.75 -25.69 14.00
N ALA A 3 -6.91 -26.08 15.26
CA ALA A 3 -6.82 -27.47 15.69
C ALA A 3 -8.23 -28.00 15.95
N ARG A 4 -8.65 -29.06 15.24
CA ARG A 4 -9.90 -29.76 15.51
C ARG A 4 -9.60 -31.02 16.29
N VAL A 5 -10.08 -31.08 17.53
CA VAL A 5 -9.95 -32.23 18.41
C VAL A 5 -11.30 -32.92 18.52
N THR A 6 -11.33 -34.23 18.33
CA THR A 6 -12.53 -35.06 18.41
C THR A 6 -12.32 -36.10 19.50
N PHE A 7 -13.15 -36.03 20.53
CA PHE A 7 -13.19 -36.99 21.62
C PHE A 7 -14.30 -38.00 21.34
N THR A 8 -13.97 -39.28 21.28
CA THR A 8 -14.94 -40.36 21.09
C THR A 8 -14.95 -41.22 22.34
N SER A 9 -16.09 -41.32 23.03
CA SER A 9 -16.19 -42.15 24.22
C SER A 9 -15.86 -43.62 23.93
N LYS A 10 -15.13 -44.27 24.83
CA LYS A 10 -14.92 -45.72 24.80
C LYS A 10 -16.14 -46.49 25.32
N ASN A 11 -17.01 -45.85 26.12
CA ASN A 11 -18.21 -46.43 26.72
C ASN A 11 -19.45 -45.57 26.40
N SER A 12 -20.63 -46.18 26.15
CA SER A 12 -21.82 -45.47 25.67
C SER A 12 -22.41 -44.43 26.63
N ASP A 13 -22.09 -44.51 27.92
CA ASP A 13 -22.84 -43.82 28.98
C ASP A 13 -22.17 -42.54 29.51
N ASP A 14 -21.05 -42.11 28.91
CA ASP A 14 -20.13 -41.14 29.52
C ASP A 14 -19.96 -39.81 28.75
N ALA A 15 -20.82 -39.56 27.76
CA ALA A 15 -20.66 -38.42 26.83
C ALA A 15 -20.67 -37.05 27.54
N THR A 16 -21.57 -36.84 28.51
CA THR A 16 -21.67 -35.57 29.25
C THR A 16 -20.43 -35.33 30.13
N HIS A 17 -19.92 -36.37 30.79
CA HIS A 17 -18.71 -36.28 31.62
C HIS A 17 -17.48 -36.02 30.75
N LEU A 18 -17.37 -36.68 29.59
CA LEU A 18 -16.28 -36.45 28.63
C LEU A 18 -16.27 -35.02 28.08
N THR A 19 -17.44 -34.45 27.77
CA THR A 19 -17.53 -33.04 27.35
C THR A 19 -16.98 -32.11 28.42
N SER A 20 -17.35 -32.29 29.69
CA SER A 20 -16.89 -31.42 30.77
C SER A 20 -15.36 -31.47 30.97
N HIS A 21 -14.74 -32.65 30.86
CA HIS A 21 -13.29 -32.79 30.94
C HIS A 21 -12.56 -32.23 29.70
N ALA A 22 -13.16 -32.34 28.52
CA ALA A 22 -12.63 -31.72 27.30
C ALA A 22 -12.68 -30.18 27.38
N GLU A 23 -13.79 -29.62 27.86
CA GLU A 23 -13.96 -28.17 28.07
C GLU A 23 -12.99 -27.63 29.11
N ALA A 24 -12.82 -28.34 30.24
CA ALA A 24 -11.87 -27.97 31.28
C ALA A 24 -10.43 -27.93 30.74
N TYR A 25 -10.05 -28.93 29.94
CA TYR A 25 -8.74 -28.95 29.29
C TYR A 25 -8.55 -27.77 28.32
N LEU A 26 -9.50 -27.54 27.42
CA LEU A 26 -9.43 -26.47 26.42
C LEU A 26 -9.43 -25.08 27.07
N SER A 27 -10.17 -24.90 28.16
CA SER A 27 -10.19 -23.65 28.93
C SER A 27 -8.82 -23.37 29.56
N GLY A 28 -8.18 -24.39 30.13
CA GLY A 28 -6.83 -24.29 30.69
C GLY A 28 -5.75 -23.97 29.66
N TRP A 29 -5.94 -24.37 28.39
CA TRP A 29 -5.02 -24.01 27.30
C TRP A 29 -5.08 -22.51 26.94
N SER A 30 -6.23 -21.87 27.12
CA SER A 30 -6.43 -20.46 26.75
C SER A 30 -5.90 -19.43 27.75
N ALA A 31 -5.61 -19.85 28.99
CA ALA A 31 -5.16 -18.98 30.07
C ALA A 31 -3.67 -19.22 30.40
N ASP A 32 -2.80 -18.31 29.94
CA ASP A 32 -1.40 -18.15 30.35
C ASP A 32 -0.46 -19.38 30.25
N GLY A 33 -0.78 -20.37 29.40
CA GLY A 33 0.15 -21.42 28.97
C GLY A 33 0.59 -22.40 30.06
N GLY A 34 -0.06 -22.41 31.23
CA GLY A 34 0.24 -23.34 32.32
C GLY A 34 -0.86 -24.39 32.49
N ILE A 35 -0.51 -25.67 32.32
CA ILE A 35 -1.40 -26.78 32.71
C ILE A 35 -1.53 -26.74 34.24
N ASN A 36 -2.65 -26.25 34.76
CA ASN A 36 -2.95 -26.32 36.19
C ASN A 36 -3.34 -27.75 36.60
N ALA A 37 -3.34 -28.05 37.90
CA ALA A 37 -3.60 -29.40 38.43
C ALA A 37 -4.96 -29.98 37.99
N ASP A 38 -5.97 -29.14 37.78
CA ASP A 38 -7.31 -29.55 37.34
C ASP A 38 -7.37 -29.88 35.83
N THR A 39 -6.56 -29.18 35.03
CA THR A 39 -6.32 -29.51 33.62
C THR A 39 -5.64 -30.88 33.52
N GLN A 40 -4.65 -31.14 34.37
CA GLN A 40 -3.93 -32.42 34.37
C GLN A 40 -4.84 -33.60 34.76
N ARG A 41 -5.71 -33.43 35.76
CA ARG A 41 -6.73 -34.44 36.12
C ARG A 41 -7.70 -34.73 34.96
N SER A 42 -8.12 -33.69 34.25
CA SER A 42 -9.00 -33.84 33.10
C SER A 42 -8.33 -34.60 31.95
N VAL A 43 -7.03 -34.36 31.70
CA VAL A 43 -6.25 -35.12 30.71
C VAL A 43 -6.16 -36.61 31.09
N TYR A 44 -5.91 -36.94 32.37
CA TYR A 44 -5.90 -38.34 32.81
C TYR A 44 -7.26 -39.01 32.59
N HIS A 45 -8.36 -38.33 32.93
CA HIS A 45 -9.69 -38.87 32.71
C HIS A 45 -9.98 -39.12 31.21
N LEU A 46 -9.61 -38.18 30.34
CA LEU A 46 -9.75 -38.30 28.89
C LEU A 46 -8.92 -39.45 28.33
N ASN A 47 -7.72 -39.69 28.89
CA ASN A 47 -6.84 -40.77 28.43
C ASN A 47 -7.46 -42.15 28.64
N ASP A 48 -8.10 -42.34 29.79
CA ASP A 48 -8.69 -43.62 30.16
C ASP A 48 -10.03 -43.85 29.44
N HIS A 49 -10.85 -42.81 29.27
CA HIS A 49 -12.25 -42.95 28.86
C HIS A 49 -12.56 -42.52 27.42
N ALA A 50 -11.63 -41.85 26.71
CA ALA A 50 -11.85 -41.40 25.34
C ALA A 50 -10.76 -41.85 24.36
N ASN A 51 -11.17 -42.08 23.12
CA ASN A 51 -10.29 -42.06 21.97
C ASN A 51 -10.22 -40.63 21.45
N VAL A 52 -9.02 -40.08 21.35
CA VAL A 52 -8.80 -38.70 20.89
C VAL A 52 -8.24 -38.73 19.48
N GLU A 53 -8.83 -37.93 18.59
CA GLU A 53 -8.25 -37.64 17.28
C GLU A 53 -8.05 -36.13 17.13
N ALA A 54 -6.92 -35.73 16.54
CA ALA A 54 -6.66 -34.32 16.24
C ALA A 54 -6.24 -34.10 14.80
N ARG A 55 -6.75 -33.01 14.22
CA ARG A 55 -6.39 -32.53 12.88
C ARG A 55 -5.98 -31.08 12.96
N LEU A 56 -4.91 -30.75 12.24
CA LEU A 56 -4.41 -29.38 12.16
C LEU A 56 -4.74 -28.80 10.79
N PHE A 57 -5.25 -27.58 10.80
CA PHE A 57 -5.58 -26.80 9.62
C PHE A 57 -4.78 -25.50 9.67
N PHE A 58 -4.00 -25.29 8.63
CA PHE A 58 -3.21 -24.09 8.42
C PHE A 58 -3.79 -23.37 7.21
N GLN A 59 -4.08 -22.08 7.35
CA GLN A 59 -4.62 -21.25 6.26
C GLN A 59 -3.84 -19.95 6.13
N GLY A 60 -3.99 -19.40 4.91
CA GLY A 60 -3.15 -18.44 4.19
C GLY A 60 -1.71 -18.28 4.61
N HIS A 61 -1.13 -17.08 4.53
CA HIS A 61 0.32 -16.93 4.29
C HIS A 61 1.21 -17.55 5.37
N LEU A 62 0.90 -17.32 6.64
CA LEU A 62 1.62 -18.00 7.73
C LEU A 62 1.36 -19.52 7.70
N GLY A 63 0.15 -19.93 7.31
CA GLY A 63 -0.17 -21.34 7.09
C GLY A 63 0.58 -21.97 5.91
N ALA A 64 0.79 -21.25 4.81
CA ALA A 64 1.58 -21.67 3.65
C ALA A 64 3.04 -21.83 4.06
N PHE A 65 3.60 -20.85 4.77
CA PHE A 65 4.94 -20.95 5.34
C PHE A 65 5.09 -22.16 6.28
N MET A 66 4.14 -22.35 7.20
CA MET A 66 4.13 -23.50 8.09
C MET A 66 4.07 -24.81 7.30
N THR A 67 3.23 -24.88 6.27
CA THR A 67 3.07 -26.05 5.40
C THR A 67 4.32 -26.37 4.59
N GLU A 68 4.98 -25.36 4.03
CA GLU A 68 6.16 -25.52 3.19
C GLU A 68 7.43 -25.82 4.01
N ARG A 69 7.68 -25.03 5.05
CA ARG A 69 8.94 -25.09 5.81
C ARG A 69 8.89 -26.05 6.98
N GLN A 70 7.78 -26.05 7.72
CA GLN A 70 7.64 -26.85 8.94
C GLN A 70 6.92 -28.18 8.71
N LYS A 71 6.22 -28.32 7.57
CA LYS A 71 5.53 -29.54 7.12
C LYS A 71 4.72 -30.24 8.24
N PRO A 72 3.81 -29.52 8.93
CA PRO A 72 2.97 -30.10 9.96
C PRO A 72 2.12 -31.24 9.40
N PRO A 73 1.85 -32.29 10.20
CA PRO A 73 0.99 -33.36 9.78
C PRO A 73 -0.48 -32.89 9.74
N LYS A 74 -1.22 -33.26 8.69
CA LYS A 74 -2.66 -32.93 8.56
C LYS A 74 -3.51 -33.62 9.65
N LYS A 75 -3.12 -34.84 10.06
CA LYS A 75 -3.68 -35.60 11.19
C LYS A 75 -2.56 -35.87 12.18
N ILE A 76 -2.76 -35.54 13.45
CA ILE A 76 -1.81 -35.90 14.51
C ILE A 76 -1.80 -37.44 14.63
N PRO A 77 -0.63 -38.09 14.68
CA PRO A 77 -0.55 -39.53 14.91
C PRO A 77 -1.34 -39.96 16.15
N ALA A 78 -1.98 -41.12 16.08
CA ALA A 78 -2.71 -41.68 17.21
C ALA A 78 -1.76 -41.93 18.40
N GLY A 79 -2.29 -41.81 19.60
CA GLY A 79 -1.56 -41.93 20.86
C GLY A 79 -2.50 -41.75 22.04
N SER A 80 -1.90 -41.61 23.22
CA SER A 80 -2.64 -41.25 24.43
C SER A 80 -3.30 -39.87 24.27
N ALA A 81 -4.37 -39.58 25.02
CA ALA A 81 -5.00 -38.25 24.99
C ALA A 81 -3.97 -37.16 25.31
N GLU A 82 -3.13 -37.40 26.32
CA GLU A 82 -2.04 -36.51 26.72
C GLU A 82 -1.03 -36.28 25.60
N GLU A 83 -0.59 -37.35 24.91
CA GLU A 83 0.38 -37.24 23.82
C GLU A 83 -0.16 -36.44 22.64
N ILE A 84 -1.42 -36.66 22.26
CA ILE A 84 -2.06 -35.94 21.16
C ILE A 84 -2.18 -34.46 21.52
N LEU A 85 -2.63 -34.16 22.74
CA LEU A 85 -2.81 -32.82 23.25
C LEU A 85 -1.47 -32.06 23.36
N ASN A 86 -0.42 -32.69 23.88
CA ASN A 86 0.93 -32.12 23.93
C ASN A 86 1.51 -31.83 22.54
N ARG A 87 1.20 -32.68 21.55
CA ARG A 87 1.61 -32.43 20.15
C ARG A 87 0.88 -31.24 19.56
N ILE A 88 -0.41 -31.05 19.86
CA ILE A 88 -1.15 -29.84 19.43
C ILE A 88 -0.50 -28.60 20.03
N ASN A 89 -0.20 -28.61 21.34
CA ASN A 89 0.48 -27.50 22.02
C ASN A 89 1.81 -27.16 21.37
N SER A 90 2.65 -28.17 21.10
CA SER A 90 3.93 -27.95 20.42
C SER A 90 3.77 -27.28 19.05
N TRP A 91 2.73 -27.64 18.29
CA TRP A 91 2.44 -26.99 17.01
C TRP A 91 1.88 -25.57 17.16
N ALA A 92 1.11 -25.31 18.20
CA ALA A 92 0.63 -23.98 18.55
C ALA A 92 1.80 -23.05 18.92
N ASP A 93 2.68 -23.48 19.83
CA ASP A 93 3.87 -22.74 20.23
C ASP A 93 4.77 -22.43 19.02
N LYS A 94 4.89 -23.40 18.11
CA LYS A 94 5.68 -23.24 16.89
C LYS A 94 5.02 -22.27 15.91
N PHE A 95 3.70 -22.30 15.78
CA PHE A 95 2.94 -21.33 14.99
C PHE A 95 3.12 -19.92 15.54
N GLU A 96 2.99 -19.74 16.86
CA GLU A 96 3.17 -18.46 17.56
C GLU A 96 4.61 -17.92 17.42
N LYS A 97 5.63 -18.73 17.74
CA LYS A 97 7.04 -18.34 17.57
C LYS A 97 7.36 -17.96 16.13
N THR A 98 6.76 -18.66 15.15
CA THR A 98 6.97 -18.35 13.74
C THR A 98 6.32 -17.02 13.34
N ALA A 99 5.15 -16.70 13.91
CA ALA A 99 4.54 -15.38 13.76
C ALA A 99 5.46 -14.27 14.31
N CYS A 100 6.18 -14.52 15.40
CA CYS A 100 7.09 -13.54 16.00
C CYS A 100 8.44 -13.38 15.28
N LEU A 101 8.88 -14.35 14.49
CA LEU A 101 10.23 -14.39 13.88
C LEU A 101 10.29 -13.87 12.43
N HIS A 102 9.19 -13.43 11.84
CA HIS A 102 9.14 -13.00 10.44
C HIS A 102 9.32 -11.48 10.25
N THR A 103 9.90 -11.06 9.12
CA THR A 103 10.11 -9.64 8.75
C THR A 103 9.09 -9.10 7.73
N TYR A 104 7.91 -9.69 7.60
CA TYR A 104 6.91 -9.20 6.65
C TYR A 104 6.49 -7.75 6.97
N GLN A 105 6.43 -6.92 5.93
CA GLN A 105 5.72 -5.63 5.97
C GLN A 105 4.30 -5.89 6.48
N TYR A 106 3.86 -5.12 7.48
CA TYR A 106 2.56 -5.29 8.14
C TYR A 106 1.39 -5.01 7.18
N ALA A 107 1.03 -5.99 6.35
CA ALA A 107 -0.35 -6.16 5.90
C ALA A 107 -1.04 -7.09 6.92
N PRO A 108 -2.19 -6.74 7.53
CA PRO A 108 -2.79 -7.57 8.56
C PRO A 108 -3.22 -8.93 7.98
N TYR A 109 -2.43 -9.96 8.28
CA TYR A 109 -2.59 -11.34 7.85
C TYR A 109 -3.77 -11.99 8.57
N LEU A 110 -4.95 -11.92 7.96
CA LEU A 110 -6.17 -12.44 8.54
C LEU A 110 -6.96 -13.19 7.48
N ASP A 111 -6.47 -14.39 7.22
CA ASP A 111 -7.13 -15.35 6.35
C ASP A 111 -8.54 -15.62 6.84
N ARG A 112 -9.51 -15.46 5.95
CA ARG A 112 -10.86 -15.94 6.20
C ARG A 112 -10.82 -17.47 6.25
N TYR A 113 -11.16 -18.03 7.40
CA TYR A 113 -11.33 -19.47 7.55
C TYR A 113 -12.68 -19.92 6.98
N GLU A 114 -12.86 -19.82 5.66
CA GLU A 114 -14.14 -20.12 4.98
C GLU A 114 -14.41 -21.63 4.85
N THR A 115 -13.40 -22.49 5.03
CA THR A 115 -13.42 -23.86 4.52
C THR A 115 -13.36 -24.97 5.56
N VAL A 116 -13.41 -24.71 6.87
CA VAL A 116 -13.48 -25.80 7.86
C VAL A 116 -14.91 -26.35 7.89
N PRO A 117 -15.18 -27.54 7.32
CA PRO A 117 -16.55 -28.07 7.27
C PRO A 117 -17.03 -28.36 8.70
N GLY A 118 -18.24 -27.92 9.03
CA GLY A 118 -18.83 -28.09 10.36
C GLY A 118 -18.50 -27.00 11.38
N PHE A 119 -17.59 -26.06 11.09
CA PHE A 119 -17.21 -25.02 12.08
C PHE A 119 -18.35 -24.04 12.34
N ARG A 120 -19.02 -23.57 11.28
CA ARG A 120 -20.20 -22.69 11.39
C ARG A 120 -21.45 -23.39 11.92
N ASP A 121 -21.44 -24.73 11.93
CA ASP A 121 -22.57 -25.55 12.38
C ASP A 121 -22.51 -25.85 13.89
N LEU A 122 -21.45 -25.40 14.58
CA LEU A 122 -21.33 -25.51 16.03
C LEU A 122 -22.29 -24.50 16.71
N PRO A 123 -23.09 -24.94 17.71
CA PRO A 123 -24.06 -24.08 18.42
C PRO A 123 -23.44 -22.80 18.99
N ASP A 124 -22.16 -22.86 19.39
CA ASP A 124 -21.39 -21.76 19.98
C ASP A 124 -20.15 -21.40 19.16
N SER A 125 -20.19 -21.56 17.83
CA SER A 125 -19.04 -21.21 16.97
C SER A 125 -18.64 -19.74 17.21
N PRO A 126 -17.44 -19.46 17.76
CA PRO A 126 -16.99 -18.08 17.90
C PRO A 126 -16.91 -17.47 16.51
N GLN A 127 -17.59 -16.33 16.32
CA GLN A 127 -17.48 -15.58 15.07
C GLN A 127 -16.07 -14.97 15.03
N PRO A 128 -15.23 -15.33 14.05
CA PRO A 128 -13.91 -14.73 13.93
C PRO A 128 -14.07 -13.21 13.78
N PRO A 129 -13.28 -12.38 14.47
CA PRO A 129 -13.43 -10.94 14.38
C PRO A 129 -13.21 -10.48 12.92
N ASN A 130 -14.03 -9.53 12.45
CA ASN A 130 -13.94 -9.01 11.09
C ASN A 130 -13.00 -7.81 11.03
N TYR A 131 -11.85 -7.99 10.37
CA TYR A 131 -10.82 -6.97 10.24
C TYR A 131 -10.78 -6.27 8.89
N ALA A 132 -11.71 -6.54 7.96
CA ALA A 132 -11.67 -5.90 6.64
C ALA A 132 -11.68 -4.36 6.74
N GLY A 133 -12.49 -3.81 7.65
CA GLY A 133 -12.47 -2.39 7.97
C GLY A 133 -11.16 -1.94 8.61
N ALA A 134 -10.63 -2.72 9.56
CA ALA A 134 -9.34 -2.42 10.21
C ALA A 134 -8.20 -2.29 9.20
N ILE A 135 -8.11 -3.22 8.24
CA ILE A 135 -7.11 -3.21 7.17
C ILE A 135 -7.18 -1.93 6.35
N ALA A 136 -8.36 -1.58 5.84
CA ALA A 136 -8.53 -0.39 5.02
C ALA A 136 -8.10 0.89 5.76
N TRP A 137 -8.49 1.02 7.04
CA TRP A 137 -8.10 2.17 7.84
C TRP A 137 -6.63 2.17 8.25
N SER A 138 -6.00 1.01 8.42
CA SER A 138 -4.56 0.91 8.69
C SER A 138 -3.72 1.44 7.52
N LEU A 139 -4.14 1.20 6.28
CA LEU A 139 -3.47 1.74 5.09
C LEU A 139 -3.52 3.27 5.08
N GLU A 140 -4.69 3.86 5.34
CA GLU A 140 -4.86 5.32 5.43
C GLU A 140 -3.98 5.96 6.52
N VAL A 141 -3.92 5.33 7.70
CA VAL A 141 -3.09 5.78 8.81
C VAL A 141 -1.59 5.68 8.46
N LEU A 142 -1.18 4.57 7.83
CA LEU A 142 0.20 4.36 7.40
C LEU A 142 0.63 5.41 6.37
N THR A 143 -0.20 5.68 5.36
CA THR A 143 0.08 6.71 4.35
C THR A 143 0.35 8.07 4.99
N MET A 144 -0.47 8.48 5.96
CA MET A 144 -0.27 9.75 6.66
C MET A 144 1.01 9.75 7.52
N MET A 145 1.34 8.63 8.16
CA MET A 145 2.58 8.50 8.93
C MET A 145 3.82 8.65 8.04
N VAL A 146 3.83 8.00 6.86
CA VAL A 146 4.92 8.13 5.89
C VAL A 146 5.12 9.59 5.49
N LYS A 147 4.05 10.30 5.12
CA LYS A 147 4.10 11.74 4.78
C LYS A 147 4.72 12.59 5.89
N ILE A 148 4.37 12.31 7.15
CA ILE A 148 4.93 13.02 8.31
C ILE A 148 6.42 12.71 8.48
N THR A 149 6.83 11.45 8.31
CA THR A 149 8.23 11.05 8.43
C THR A 149 9.11 11.65 7.32
N GLU A 150 8.62 11.69 6.08
CA GLU A 150 9.31 12.33 4.96
C GLU A 150 9.40 13.86 5.15
N GLN A 151 8.30 14.50 5.58
CA GLN A 151 8.30 15.91 5.94
C GLN A 151 9.33 16.22 7.03
N LYS A 152 9.47 15.34 8.03
CA LYS A 152 10.49 15.49 9.06
C LYS A 152 11.89 15.44 8.47
N ASP A 153 12.21 14.43 7.67
CA ASP A 153 13.53 14.31 7.04
C ASP A 153 13.86 15.52 6.15
N PHE A 154 12.85 16.09 5.49
CA PHE A 154 12.99 17.34 4.74
C PHE A 154 13.26 18.54 5.65
N VAL A 155 12.46 18.74 6.70
CA VAL A 155 12.63 19.83 7.68
C VAL A 155 14.01 19.80 8.34
N GLN A 156 14.55 18.62 8.67
CA GLN A 156 15.88 18.47 9.29
C GLN A 156 17.02 18.92 8.37
N LYS A 157 16.85 18.85 7.04
CA LYS A 157 17.89 19.20 6.07
C LYS A 157 17.93 20.70 5.74
N LEU A 158 16.93 21.47 6.19
CA LEU A 158 16.76 22.86 5.79
C LEU A 158 17.47 23.83 6.74
N PRO A 159 18.48 24.57 6.28
CA PRO A 159 19.22 25.52 7.13
C PRO A 159 18.40 26.78 7.48
N SER A 160 17.28 27.01 6.81
CA SER A 160 16.38 28.13 7.09
C SER A 160 15.42 27.86 8.26
N ILE A 161 15.30 26.61 8.71
CA ILE A 161 14.47 26.26 9.86
C ILE A 161 15.34 26.29 11.12
N SER A 162 14.83 26.88 12.20
CA SER A 162 15.55 26.95 13.46
C SER A 162 15.81 25.55 14.05
N GLU A 163 16.96 25.36 14.70
CA GLU A 163 17.27 24.10 15.39
C GLU A 163 16.18 23.71 16.41
N ALA A 164 15.59 24.71 17.07
CA ALA A 164 14.50 24.50 18.03
C ALA A 164 13.23 23.94 17.36
N ASP A 165 12.90 24.38 16.14
CA ASP A 165 11.72 23.87 15.43
C ASP A 165 12.00 22.54 14.72
N GLN A 166 13.24 22.31 14.28
CA GLN A 166 13.70 20.99 13.84
C GLN A 166 13.59 19.97 14.97
N GLU A 167 14.01 20.31 16.19
CA GLU A 167 13.90 19.43 17.34
C GLU A 167 12.44 19.15 17.71
N LYS A 168 11.58 20.17 17.74
CA LYS A 168 10.13 19.99 17.98
C LYS A 168 9.47 19.12 16.91
N ASN A 169 9.90 19.24 15.65
CA ASN A 169 9.41 18.40 14.56
C ASN A 169 9.81 16.95 14.80
N ARG A 170 11.10 16.70 15.07
CA ARG A 170 11.64 15.37 15.37
C ARG A 170 10.92 14.69 16.53
N VAL A 171 10.81 15.37 17.67
CA VAL A 171 10.11 14.85 18.86
C VAL A 171 8.64 14.60 18.56
N GLY A 172 7.97 15.52 17.86
CA GLY A 172 6.57 15.34 17.52
C GLY A 172 6.31 14.18 16.55
N VAL A 173 7.27 13.79 15.71
CA VAL A 173 7.15 12.58 14.88
C VAL A 173 7.24 11.32 15.74
N TYR A 174 8.09 11.28 16.77
CA TYR A 174 8.09 10.15 17.71
C TYR A 174 6.73 10.00 18.42
N ASP A 175 6.10 11.10 18.83
CA ASP A 175 4.75 11.08 19.40
C ASP A 175 3.71 10.54 18.38
N VAL A 176 3.87 10.86 17.10
CA VAL A 176 3.03 10.32 16.01
C VAL A 176 3.21 8.81 15.90
N GLU A 177 4.45 8.33 15.83
CA GLU A 177 4.76 6.90 15.72
C GLU A 177 4.21 6.10 16.91
N GLU A 178 4.34 6.62 18.12
CA GLU A 178 3.78 6.01 19.34
C GLU A 178 2.24 5.94 19.29
N ARG A 179 1.58 7.02 18.85
CA ARG A 179 0.12 7.03 18.70
C ARG A 179 -0.37 6.05 17.64
N VAL A 180 0.32 5.96 16.51
CA VAL A 180 0.00 5.01 15.44
C VAL A 180 0.17 3.57 15.94
N ARG A 181 1.26 3.26 16.66
CA ARG A 181 1.49 1.95 17.27
C ARG A 181 0.40 1.59 18.28
N THR A 182 0.12 2.50 19.21
CA THR A 182 -0.93 2.31 20.23
C THR A 182 -2.30 2.09 19.60
N TRP A 183 -2.62 2.83 18.53
CA TRP A 183 -3.85 2.64 17.78
C TRP A 183 -3.91 1.28 17.08
N ALA A 184 -2.80 0.85 16.47
CA ALA A 184 -2.72 -0.44 15.80
C ALA A 184 -2.94 -1.60 16.78
N GLU A 185 -2.34 -1.54 17.97
CA GLU A 185 -2.56 -2.51 19.05
C GLU A 185 -4.02 -2.53 19.51
N TYR A 186 -4.62 -1.35 19.71
CA TYR A 186 -6.02 -1.23 20.10
C TYR A 186 -6.99 -1.83 19.07
N VAL A 187 -6.76 -1.54 17.78
CA VAL A 187 -7.60 -2.04 16.68
C VAL A 187 -7.36 -3.52 16.42
N ALA A 188 -6.16 -4.03 16.67
CA ALA A 188 -5.88 -5.47 16.63
C ALA A 188 -6.76 -6.22 17.66
N ALA A 189 -6.93 -5.66 18.85
CA ALA A 189 -7.83 -6.20 19.87
C ALA A 189 -9.32 -5.90 19.60
N ASN A 190 -9.65 -4.79 18.93
CA ASN A 190 -11.02 -4.29 18.77
C ASN A 190 -11.34 -3.85 17.32
N PRO A 191 -11.37 -4.75 16.33
CA PRO A 191 -11.40 -4.37 14.92
C PRO A 191 -12.64 -3.64 14.45
N THR A 192 -13.78 -3.81 15.12
CA THR A 192 -15.04 -3.12 14.81
C THR A 192 -14.98 -1.61 15.08
N THR A 193 -14.02 -1.17 15.91
CA THR A 193 -13.83 0.25 16.26
C THR A 193 -12.97 1.02 15.27
N ALA A 194 -12.31 0.31 14.33
CA ALA A 194 -11.24 0.85 13.49
C ALA A 194 -11.59 2.15 12.78
N LYS A 195 -12.79 2.24 12.18
CA LYS A 195 -13.23 3.44 11.46
C LYS A 195 -13.21 4.68 12.35
N LYS A 196 -13.86 4.60 13.52
CA LYS A 196 -14.03 5.75 14.40
C LYS A 196 -12.69 6.18 14.99
N THR A 197 -11.88 5.24 15.44
CA THR A 197 -10.58 5.53 16.07
C THR A 197 -9.54 5.97 15.05
N ALA A 198 -9.56 5.43 13.82
CA ALA A 198 -8.70 5.90 12.74
C ALA A 198 -9.01 7.34 12.33
N GLN A 199 -10.30 7.70 12.23
CA GLN A 199 -10.69 9.07 11.89
C GLN A 199 -10.19 10.10 12.92
N ASP A 200 -10.31 9.78 14.22
CA ASP A 200 -9.77 10.63 15.30
C ASP A 200 -8.23 10.71 15.26
N LEU A 201 -7.55 9.59 15.02
CA LEU A 201 -6.10 9.57 14.85
C LEU A 201 -5.66 10.41 13.65
N LEU A 202 -6.24 10.17 12.47
CA LEU A 202 -5.94 10.90 11.24
C LEU A 202 -6.13 12.41 11.39
N GLN A 203 -7.13 12.85 12.15
CA GLN A 203 -7.30 14.28 12.44
C GLN A 203 -6.09 14.84 13.21
N LYS A 204 -5.61 14.12 14.23
CA LYS A 204 -4.42 14.53 15.00
C LYS A 204 -3.16 14.53 14.15
N LEU A 205 -2.99 13.52 13.31
CA LEU A 205 -1.86 13.43 12.37
C LEU A 205 -1.87 14.59 11.36
N ARG A 206 -3.03 14.90 10.79
CA ARG A 206 -3.20 16.04 9.86
C ARG A 206 -2.87 17.38 10.51
N VAL A 207 -3.20 17.57 11.79
CA VAL A 207 -2.83 18.79 12.53
C VAL A 207 -1.31 18.90 12.67
N HIS A 208 -0.63 17.79 13.00
CA HIS A 208 0.84 17.77 13.06
C HIS A 208 1.44 18.10 11.68
N PHE A 209 1.01 17.39 10.64
CA PHE A 209 1.49 17.59 9.26
C PHE A 209 1.30 19.03 8.78
N LYS A 210 0.10 19.60 9.02
CA LYS A 210 -0.21 20.97 8.64
C LYS A 210 0.70 21.99 9.33
N LYS A 211 0.97 21.82 10.63
CA LYS A 211 1.84 22.74 11.38
C LYS A 211 3.20 22.93 10.70
N TYR A 212 3.83 21.83 10.28
CA TYR A 212 5.15 21.92 9.65
C TYR A 212 5.09 22.24 8.16
N ALA A 213 3.98 21.94 7.48
CA ALA A 213 3.71 22.48 6.15
C ALA A 213 3.58 24.02 6.17
N ASP A 214 2.88 24.57 7.16
CA ASP A 214 2.75 26.02 7.34
C ASP A 214 4.12 26.65 7.72
N LEU A 215 4.90 26.01 8.59
CA LEU A 215 6.28 26.44 8.92
C LEU A 215 7.17 26.51 7.67
N LEU A 216 7.13 25.50 6.82
CA LEU A 216 7.86 25.47 5.55
C LEU A 216 7.40 26.61 4.62
N ARG A 217 6.11 26.96 4.64
CA ARG A 217 5.55 28.07 3.85
C ARG A 217 6.04 29.42 4.36
N GLU A 218 6.00 29.63 5.66
CA GLU A 218 6.42 30.87 6.32
C GLU A 218 7.92 31.13 6.15
N ASN A 219 8.74 30.08 6.17
CA ASN A 219 10.17 30.16 5.90
C ASN A 219 10.51 30.29 4.41
N GLY A 220 9.48 30.49 3.58
CA GLY A 220 9.60 30.70 2.16
C GLY A 220 10.22 29.53 1.41
N ILE A 221 10.23 28.33 1.98
CA ILE A 221 10.62 27.11 1.27
C ILE A 221 9.63 26.87 0.15
N PHE A 222 8.34 27.03 0.42
CA PHE A 222 7.34 27.06 -0.62
C PHE A 222 7.35 28.38 -1.40
N ASN A 223 7.68 29.53 -0.81
CA ASN A 223 7.75 30.80 -1.58
C ASN A 223 8.92 30.90 -2.57
N LYS A 224 10.00 30.11 -2.40
CA LYS A 224 11.03 29.93 -3.43
C LYS A 224 10.50 29.14 -4.64
N PHE A 225 9.33 28.51 -4.49
CA PHE A 225 8.55 27.83 -5.52
C PHE A 225 7.16 28.47 -5.78
N SER A 226 6.67 29.46 -5.01
CA SER A 226 5.22 29.79 -4.99
C SER A 226 4.79 31.27 -4.94
N VAL A 227 5.63 32.28 -5.23
CA VAL A 227 5.16 33.69 -5.18
C VAL A 227 4.82 34.32 -6.55
N THR A 228 4.93 33.58 -7.67
CA THR A 228 4.42 34.06 -8.97
C THR A 228 3.59 33.05 -9.75
N GLU A 229 3.51 31.78 -9.35
CA GLU A 229 2.96 30.73 -10.23
C GLU A 229 1.52 30.31 -9.96
N LYS A 230 0.87 30.77 -8.88
CA LYS A 230 -0.45 30.27 -8.42
C LYS A 230 -1.66 30.46 -9.35
N HIS A 231 -1.45 30.98 -10.55
CA HIS A 231 -2.51 31.12 -11.56
C HIS A 231 -2.03 30.74 -12.97
N LYS A 232 -0.79 30.24 -13.11
CA LYS A 232 -0.24 29.95 -14.41
C LYS A 232 -0.79 28.60 -14.89
N MET A 233 -1.33 28.60 -16.10
CA MET A 233 -1.90 27.44 -16.77
C MET A 233 -1.04 27.16 -17.99
N VAL A 234 -0.86 25.90 -18.35
CA VAL A 234 -0.10 25.52 -19.54
C VAL A 234 -0.86 26.02 -20.77
N LYS A 235 -0.24 26.87 -21.59
CA LYS A 235 -0.80 27.35 -22.88
C LYS A 235 -0.29 26.55 -24.08
N GLY A 236 0.79 25.81 -23.90
CA GLY A 236 1.46 25.05 -24.95
C GLY A 236 2.76 24.43 -24.46
N LEU A 237 3.46 23.78 -25.39
CA LEU A 237 4.78 23.21 -25.20
C LEU A 237 5.69 23.75 -26.29
N THR A 238 6.87 24.23 -25.93
CA THR A 238 7.95 24.53 -26.86
C THR A 238 8.90 23.35 -26.95
N VAL A 239 9.29 22.97 -28.16
CA VAL A 239 10.29 21.93 -28.40
C VAL A 239 11.69 22.53 -28.44
N LYS A 240 12.63 21.91 -27.73
CA LYS A 240 14.05 22.27 -27.69
C LYS A 240 14.91 21.08 -28.09
N TYR A 241 15.82 21.31 -29.03
CA TYR A 241 16.75 20.31 -29.54
C TYR A 241 18.13 20.52 -28.90
N GLY A 242 18.83 19.43 -28.58
CA GLY A 242 20.22 19.47 -28.10
C GLY A 242 20.33 19.44 -26.58
N GLU A 243 20.87 20.49 -25.95
CA GLU A 243 21.09 20.51 -24.50
C GLU A 243 19.77 20.61 -23.72
N ARG A 244 19.66 19.86 -22.62
CA ARG A 244 18.47 19.81 -21.77
C ARG A 244 18.18 21.17 -21.13
N PRO A 245 17.04 21.82 -21.42
CA PRO A 245 16.62 23.04 -20.74
C PRO A 245 16.39 22.78 -19.25
N ARG A 246 16.65 23.80 -18.42
CA ARG A 246 16.49 23.69 -16.96
C ARG A 246 15.03 23.41 -16.56
N ASP A 247 14.11 23.99 -17.30
CA ASP A 247 12.66 23.97 -17.12
C ASP A 247 11.96 22.95 -18.02
N ALA A 248 12.70 21.97 -18.55
CA ALA A 248 12.12 20.89 -19.33
C ALA A 248 11.10 20.09 -18.50
N VAL A 249 10.04 19.63 -19.16
CA VAL A 249 9.11 18.63 -18.62
C VAL A 249 9.91 17.39 -18.23
N THR A 250 9.72 16.91 -17.01
CA THR A 250 10.41 15.72 -16.49
C THR A 250 9.57 14.46 -16.70
N GLU A 251 10.26 13.32 -16.74
CA GLU A 251 9.64 11.99 -16.73
C GLU A 251 9.34 11.57 -15.29
N LEU A 252 8.20 10.92 -15.05
CA LEU A 252 7.66 10.65 -13.71
C LEU A 252 8.54 9.71 -12.88
N LEU A 253 9.18 8.73 -13.51
CA LEU A 253 9.98 7.68 -12.87
C LEU A 253 11.50 7.93 -12.97
N ASP A 254 11.88 9.14 -13.42
CA ASP A 254 13.27 9.57 -13.61
C ASP A 254 14.06 8.69 -14.59
N ASP A 255 13.39 8.14 -15.61
CA ASP A 255 14.04 7.34 -16.66
C ASP A 255 14.76 8.23 -17.68
N SER A 256 14.02 8.81 -18.63
CA SER A 256 14.55 9.85 -19.53
C SER A 256 13.44 10.78 -20.03
N ASP A 257 13.68 12.09 -19.92
CA ASP A 257 12.80 13.13 -20.47
C ASP A 257 13.19 13.61 -21.87
N ASP A 258 14.21 12.99 -22.48
CA ASP A 258 14.51 13.12 -23.90
C ASP A 258 13.47 12.31 -24.69
N THR A 259 12.59 12.96 -25.44
CA THR A 259 11.56 12.27 -26.24
C THR A 259 12.14 11.39 -27.34
N ASN A 260 13.39 11.62 -27.75
CA ASN A 260 14.13 10.82 -28.72
C ASN A 260 15.12 9.83 -28.08
N HIS A 261 15.04 9.61 -26.76
CA HIS A 261 15.87 8.63 -26.07
C HIS A 261 15.91 7.29 -26.84
N ASP A 262 17.10 6.77 -27.08
CA ASP A 262 17.38 5.55 -27.87
C ASP A 262 16.98 5.54 -29.36
N PHE A 263 16.50 6.65 -29.94
CA PHE A 263 16.06 6.71 -31.34
C PHE A 263 17.02 7.43 -32.30
N TYR A 264 18.28 7.63 -31.88
CA TYR A 264 19.28 8.44 -32.60
C TYR A 264 18.81 9.90 -32.81
N GLY A 265 19.64 10.71 -33.48
CA GLY A 265 19.35 12.12 -33.69
C GLY A 265 19.68 13.00 -32.48
N PRO A 266 19.35 14.30 -32.53
CA PRO A 266 19.49 15.19 -31.38
C PRO A 266 18.49 14.81 -30.28
N SER A 267 18.89 15.01 -29.03
CA SER A 267 17.96 14.95 -27.89
C SER A 267 16.89 16.03 -28.02
N VAL A 268 15.67 15.70 -27.63
CA VAL A 268 14.49 16.53 -27.82
C VAL A 268 13.71 16.66 -26.53
N TYR A 269 13.63 17.88 -26.01
CA TYR A 269 13.00 18.21 -24.75
C TYR A 269 11.78 19.10 -24.96
N LEU A 270 10.79 18.93 -24.09
CA LEU A 270 9.60 19.77 -24.03
C LEU A 270 9.78 20.80 -22.93
N VAL A 271 9.45 22.06 -23.22
CA VAL A 271 9.42 23.14 -22.23
C VAL A 271 8.00 23.66 -22.13
N PRO A 272 7.35 23.60 -20.95
CA PRO A 272 6.00 24.09 -20.80
C PRO A 272 5.95 25.61 -20.89
N GLU A 273 5.05 26.11 -21.71
CA GLU A 273 4.72 27.52 -21.75
C GLU A 273 3.50 27.79 -20.88
N TYR A 274 3.55 28.85 -20.08
CA TYR A 274 2.46 29.19 -19.18
C TYR A 274 1.75 30.51 -19.55
N THR A 275 0.48 30.62 -19.17
CA THR A 275 -0.37 31.82 -19.32
C THR A 275 -1.24 32.02 -18.08
N TYR A 276 -1.76 33.22 -17.91
CA TYR A 276 -2.82 33.51 -16.93
C TYR A 276 -4.20 33.66 -17.61
N ASP A 277 -4.24 33.66 -18.93
CA ASP A 277 -5.47 33.76 -19.70
C ASP A 277 -6.15 32.39 -19.84
N LEU A 278 -7.39 32.31 -19.38
CA LEU A 278 -8.20 31.09 -19.45
C LEU A 278 -8.50 30.66 -20.90
N GLU A 279 -8.56 31.60 -21.84
CA GLU A 279 -8.84 31.31 -23.25
C GLU A 279 -7.60 30.74 -23.97
N GLU A 280 -6.41 31.12 -23.51
CA GLU A 280 -5.16 30.62 -24.08
C GLU A 280 -4.73 29.27 -23.48
N ALA A 281 -5.26 28.89 -22.31
CA ALA A 281 -4.86 27.70 -21.58
C ALA A 281 -5.34 26.39 -22.23
N CYS A 282 -4.44 25.40 -22.26
CA CYS A 282 -4.73 24.04 -22.68
C CYS A 282 -5.68 23.35 -21.70
N THR A 283 -6.54 22.50 -22.26
CA THR A 283 -7.48 21.65 -21.53
C THR A 283 -7.17 20.17 -21.72
N SER A 284 -6.45 19.81 -22.78
CA SER A 284 -5.94 18.47 -23.05
C SER A 284 -4.80 18.56 -24.07
N PHE A 285 -4.03 17.48 -24.20
CA PHE A 285 -3.11 17.31 -25.31
C PHE A 285 -3.49 16.09 -26.16
N THR A 286 -3.16 16.15 -27.45
CA THR A 286 -3.26 15.02 -28.37
C THR A 286 -1.88 14.70 -28.94
N ALA A 287 -1.52 13.42 -28.95
CA ALA A 287 -0.34 12.93 -29.67
C ALA A 287 -0.70 12.70 -31.14
N ILE A 288 0.13 13.23 -32.05
CA ILE A 288 -0.03 13.09 -33.51
C ILE A 288 1.22 12.41 -34.05
N VAL A 289 1.04 11.35 -34.83
CA VAL A 289 2.10 10.65 -35.57
C VAL A 289 1.70 10.57 -37.03
N ASP A 290 2.45 11.21 -37.92
CA ASP A 290 2.08 11.38 -39.33
C ASP A 290 3.28 11.24 -40.28
N ASP A 291 3.03 10.87 -41.52
CA ASP A 291 4.05 10.80 -42.57
C ASP A 291 4.38 12.17 -43.16
N ASN A 292 3.50 13.14 -42.97
CA ASN A 292 3.66 14.50 -43.47
C ASN A 292 3.94 15.49 -42.34
N GLU A 293 4.71 16.52 -42.66
CA GLU A 293 4.96 17.63 -41.75
C GLU A 293 3.68 18.45 -41.55
N HIS A 294 3.38 18.81 -40.30
CA HIS A 294 2.26 19.67 -39.95
C HIS A 294 2.73 21.12 -39.75
N GLU A 295 2.26 22.02 -40.61
CA GLU A 295 2.58 23.45 -40.52
C GLU A 295 2.16 24.01 -39.15
N GLY A 296 3.09 24.73 -38.50
CA GLY A 296 2.85 25.36 -37.20
C GLY A 296 3.04 24.46 -35.98
N LEU A 297 3.41 23.19 -36.17
CA LEU A 297 3.78 22.28 -35.07
C LEU A 297 5.28 21.96 -35.10
N GLN A 298 5.88 21.80 -33.91
CA GLN A 298 7.30 21.50 -33.79
C GLN A 298 7.53 19.99 -33.69
N ASN A 299 8.38 19.45 -34.57
CA ASN A 299 8.62 18.02 -34.70
C ASN A 299 9.40 17.44 -33.52
N LEU A 300 8.81 16.49 -32.81
CA LEU A 300 9.46 15.76 -31.70
C LEU A 300 10.45 14.69 -32.19
N SER A 301 10.43 14.42 -33.49
CA SER A 301 11.15 13.34 -34.16
C SER A 301 12.36 13.85 -34.95
N GLU A 302 12.83 15.07 -34.65
CA GLU A 302 13.85 15.78 -35.43
C GLU A 302 15.15 14.97 -35.53
N GLY A 303 15.75 14.97 -36.73
CA GLY A 303 16.98 14.24 -37.00
C GLY A 303 16.88 12.70 -36.96
N THR A 304 15.69 12.15 -36.72
CA THR A 304 15.42 10.71 -36.86
C THR A 304 14.86 10.42 -38.25
N MET A 305 15.03 9.19 -38.74
CA MET A 305 14.39 8.75 -40.01
C MET A 305 12.92 8.31 -39.82
N ALA A 306 12.30 8.67 -38.68
CA ALA A 306 10.96 8.23 -38.33
C ALA A 306 9.89 9.26 -38.76
N ARG A 307 8.62 8.81 -38.76
CA ARG A 307 7.43 9.65 -38.98
C ARG A 307 7.44 10.92 -38.12
N TYR A 308 6.81 11.99 -38.57
CA TYR A 308 6.71 13.23 -37.79
C TYR A 308 5.85 13.03 -36.54
N ARG A 309 6.23 13.68 -35.44
CA ARG A 309 5.60 13.53 -34.12
C ARG A 309 5.31 14.87 -33.49
N TYR A 310 4.11 15.03 -32.94
CA TYR A 310 3.69 16.30 -32.35
C TYR A 310 2.81 16.09 -31.12
N PHE A 311 2.94 17.00 -30.14
CA PHE A 311 1.92 17.22 -29.13
C PHE A 311 1.13 18.47 -29.49
N LYS A 312 -0.19 18.31 -29.64
CA LYS A 312 -1.10 19.42 -29.93
C LYS A 312 -1.92 19.77 -28.70
N CYS A 313 -1.81 21.01 -28.26
CA CYS A 313 -2.66 21.58 -27.21
C CYS A 313 -4.08 21.80 -27.73
N GLU A 314 -5.07 21.26 -27.02
CA GLU A 314 -6.49 21.48 -27.28
C GLU A 314 -7.09 22.42 -26.22
N LYS A 315 -7.88 23.39 -26.65
CA LYS A 315 -8.43 24.45 -25.79
C LYS A 315 -9.96 24.42 -25.82
N ALA A 316 -10.58 24.46 -24.64
CA ALA A 316 -12.02 24.56 -24.49
C ALA A 316 -12.38 25.54 -23.35
N PRO A 317 -13.26 26.54 -23.59
CA PRO A 317 -13.59 27.53 -22.56
C PRO A 317 -14.17 26.93 -21.27
N ASN A 318 -15.01 25.89 -21.39
CA ASN A 318 -15.77 25.31 -20.28
C ASN A 318 -15.14 24.02 -19.71
N LYS A 319 -13.83 23.84 -19.85
CA LYS A 319 -13.10 22.70 -19.29
C LYS A 319 -12.02 23.18 -18.34
N GLU A 320 -11.64 22.30 -17.41
CA GLU A 320 -10.51 22.51 -16.50
C GLU A 320 -9.22 22.75 -17.28
N LYS A 321 -8.35 23.59 -16.71
CA LYS A 321 -7.14 24.08 -17.36
C LYS A 321 -5.94 23.34 -16.82
N ILE A 322 -5.08 22.88 -17.72
CA ILE A 322 -3.87 22.15 -17.36
C ILE A 322 -2.95 23.08 -16.58
N ARG A 323 -2.46 22.63 -15.43
CA ARG A 323 -1.51 23.36 -14.60
C ARG A 323 -0.14 22.69 -14.56
N HIS A 324 -0.10 21.37 -14.69
CA HIS A 324 1.14 20.60 -14.69
C HIS A 324 1.12 19.55 -15.80
N VAL A 325 2.32 19.28 -16.32
CA VAL A 325 2.59 18.24 -17.32
C VAL A 325 3.82 17.45 -16.91
N MET A 326 3.80 16.15 -17.18
CA MET A 326 4.95 15.25 -17.02
C MET A 326 4.96 14.23 -18.15
N LEU A 327 6.11 13.63 -18.40
CA LEU A 327 6.24 12.48 -19.28
C LEU A 327 6.10 11.18 -18.47
N PHE A 328 5.59 10.14 -19.12
CA PHE A 328 5.57 8.79 -18.58
C PHE A 328 6.06 7.81 -19.63
N ARG A 329 7.10 7.05 -19.29
CA ARG A 329 7.62 5.95 -20.10
C ARG A 329 7.07 4.62 -19.60
N GLY A 330 6.48 3.85 -20.52
CA GLY A 330 5.94 2.52 -20.26
C GLY A 330 4.42 2.43 -20.44
N GLN A 331 3.89 1.22 -20.24
CA GLN A 331 2.49 0.90 -20.47
C GLN A 331 1.57 1.40 -19.35
N ILE A 332 0.48 2.08 -19.74
CA ILE A 332 -0.58 2.48 -18.82
C ILE A 332 -1.68 1.39 -18.82
N GLY A 333 -1.53 0.42 -17.92
CA GLY A 333 -2.58 -0.55 -17.56
C GLY A 333 -3.53 -0.02 -16.48
N GLU A 334 -4.54 -0.81 -16.11
CA GLU A 334 -5.55 -0.41 -15.11
C GLU A 334 -4.94 -0.08 -13.74
N GLU A 335 -3.92 -0.84 -13.32
CA GLU A 335 -3.20 -0.59 -12.06
C GLU A 335 -2.39 0.72 -12.11
N GLN A 336 -1.70 0.98 -13.22
CA GLN A 336 -0.95 2.23 -13.42
C GLN A 336 -1.88 3.43 -13.48
N GLN A 337 -3.06 3.32 -14.11
CA GLN A 337 -4.04 4.41 -14.13
C GLN A 337 -4.46 4.82 -12.72
N ASN A 338 -4.74 3.84 -11.85
CA ASN A 338 -5.08 4.12 -10.46
C ASN A 338 -3.93 4.81 -9.72
N GLY A 339 -2.69 4.35 -9.93
CA GLY A 339 -1.49 5.00 -9.38
C GLY A 339 -1.34 6.45 -9.85
N LEU A 340 -1.44 6.70 -11.16
CA LEU A 340 -1.32 8.04 -11.75
C LEU A 340 -2.41 9.00 -11.25
N MET A 341 -3.65 8.51 -11.08
CA MET A 341 -4.73 9.29 -10.49
C MET A 341 -4.44 9.63 -9.01
N LEU A 342 -3.84 8.72 -8.24
CA LEU A 342 -3.39 9.02 -6.87
C LEU A 342 -2.27 10.09 -6.83
N PHE A 343 -1.45 10.16 -7.87
CA PHE A 343 -0.46 11.23 -8.08
C PHE A 343 -1.04 12.52 -8.67
N GLY A 344 -2.37 12.61 -8.84
CA GLY A 344 -3.05 13.81 -9.32
C GLY A 344 -3.07 13.99 -10.84
N PHE A 345 -2.62 13.01 -11.62
CA PHE A 345 -2.74 13.05 -13.09
C PHE A 345 -4.11 12.56 -13.54
N ASN A 346 -4.85 13.42 -14.23
CA ASN A 346 -6.23 13.16 -14.66
C ASN A 346 -6.38 12.99 -16.18
N GLY A 347 -5.29 13.15 -16.94
CA GLY A 347 -5.30 12.93 -18.37
C GLY A 347 -3.93 12.60 -18.93
N TRP A 348 -3.92 11.91 -20.06
CA TRP A 348 -2.71 11.52 -20.78
C TRP A 348 -2.99 11.36 -22.28
N THR A 349 -1.94 11.45 -23.10
CA THR A 349 -2.01 11.20 -24.54
C THR A 349 -1.97 9.70 -24.88
N GLY A 350 -2.20 9.38 -26.15
CA GLY A 350 -1.71 8.13 -26.74
C GLY A 350 -0.18 8.07 -26.75
N ASP A 351 0.35 6.93 -27.16
CA ASP A 351 1.80 6.70 -27.28
C ASP A 351 2.38 7.55 -28.44
N ILE A 352 3.23 8.52 -28.12
CA ILE A 352 3.90 9.36 -29.13
C ILE A 352 5.00 8.60 -29.87
N ASN A 353 5.52 7.53 -29.27
CA ASN A 353 6.52 6.66 -29.88
C ASN A 353 5.90 5.53 -30.71
N ASP A 354 4.59 5.56 -30.94
CA ASP A 354 3.94 4.55 -31.78
C ASP A 354 4.63 4.43 -33.16
N GLY A 355 4.81 3.19 -33.58
CA GLY A 355 5.57 2.82 -34.77
C GLY A 355 7.10 2.93 -34.66
N ARG A 356 7.66 3.20 -33.47
CA ARG A 356 9.10 3.04 -33.19
C ARG A 356 9.35 1.75 -32.40
N PHE A 357 10.48 1.09 -32.69
CA PHE A 357 10.87 -0.15 -32.03
C PHE A 357 12.34 -0.09 -31.65
N LEU A 358 12.63 -0.44 -30.39
CA LEU A 358 13.98 -0.68 -29.92
C LEU A 358 14.28 -2.19 -29.97
N ALA A 359 15.57 -2.55 -30.01
CA ALA A 359 15.98 -3.96 -29.92
C ALA A 359 15.52 -4.62 -28.60
N THR A 360 15.31 -3.82 -27.56
CA THR A 360 14.89 -4.22 -26.21
C THR A 360 13.36 -4.28 -26.03
N GLY A 361 12.57 -3.80 -27.00
CA GLY A 361 11.11 -3.80 -26.94
C GLY A 361 10.48 -2.48 -27.41
N ARG A 362 9.25 -2.24 -26.93
CA ARG A 362 8.53 -0.98 -27.18
C ARG A 362 8.86 0.01 -26.07
N ASP A 363 9.29 1.20 -26.46
CA ASP A 363 9.47 2.36 -25.60
C ASP A 363 8.26 3.29 -25.78
N GLU A 364 7.19 3.01 -25.02
CA GLU A 364 5.97 3.81 -25.07
C GLU A 364 6.17 5.10 -24.28
N LEU A 365 5.84 6.25 -24.87
CA LEU A 365 5.98 7.55 -24.22
C LEU A 365 4.67 8.32 -24.30
N ARG A 366 4.22 8.84 -23.16
CA ARG A 366 2.97 9.60 -23.04
C ARG A 366 3.21 10.91 -22.32
N LEU A 367 2.50 11.95 -22.75
CA LEU A 367 2.40 13.19 -22.00
C LEU A 367 1.19 13.11 -21.08
N MET A 368 1.40 13.33 -19.79
CA MET A 368 0.37 13.35 -18.75
C MET A 368 0.13 14.77 -18.26
N TRP A 369 -1.05 15.03 -17.71
CA TRP A 369 -1.36 16.33 -17.14
C TRP A 369 -2.30 16.27 -15.92
N ALA A 370 -2.21 17.33 -15.13
CA ALA A 370 -3.04 17.59 -13.95
C ALA A 370 -3.69 18.97 -14.05
N TYR A 371 -4.90 19.10 -13.52
CA TYR A 371 -5.66 20.36 -13.48
C TYR A 371 -5.46 21.15 -12.18
N ASP A 372 -5.05 20.44 -11.13
CA ASP A 372 -4.63 21.03 -9.87
C ASP A 372 -3.12 21.29 -9.88
N GLU A 373 -2.65 22.19 -9.01
CA GLU A 373 -1.21 22.19 -8.71
C GLU A 373 -0.88 20.81 -8.16
N LEU A 374 0.09 20.12 -8.77
CA LEU A 374 0.60 18.90 -8.16
C LEU A 374 1.22 19.33 -6.84
N GLU A 375 0.48 19.15 -5.75
CA GLU A 375 1.08 18.94 -4.45
C GLU A 375 1.84 17.63 -4.61
N ILE A 376 3.09 17.70 -5.10
CA ILE A 376 3.98 16.54 -5.17
C ILE A 376 4.05 16.04 -3.72
N TYR A 377 3.36 14.93 -3.48
CA TYR A 377 3.02 14.39 -2.17
C TYR A 377 4.08 13.46 -1.63
#